data_AF-A0A0V8E1A8-F1
#
_entry.id   AF-A0A0V8E1A8-F1
#
_cell.length_a   1.000
_cell.length_b   1.000
_cell.length_c   1.000
_cell.angle_alpha   90.00
_cell.angle_beta   90.00
_cell.angle_gamma   90.00
#
_symmetry.space_group_name_H-M   'P 1'
#
loop_
_entity.id
_entity.type
_entity.pdbx_description
1 polymer ?
#
loop_
_entity_poly.entity_id
_entity_poly.type
_entity_poly.pdbx_seq_one_letter_code
_entity_poly.pdbx_strand_id
1 'polypeptide(L)' 'MRYEVLEFDSYFDLEKKVNEKLKQGWKLQGGVSITSHGMSIYCSQAMVKD' A
#
# COMPACT_ATOMS: atom_id res chain seq x y z
N MET A 1 -11.44 -11.39 10.43
CA MET A 1 -11.11 -10.48 9.33
C MET A 1 -10.49 -9.23 9.91
N ARG A 2 -9.17 -9.17 9.86
CA ARG A 2 -8.35 -8.01 10.17
C ARG A 2 -8.02 -7.30 8.86
N TYR A 3 -8.01 -5.97 8.90
CA TYR A 3 -7.54 -5.16 7.80
C TYR A 3 -6.44 -4.24 8.29
N GLU A 4 -5.56 -3.85 7.38
CA GLU A 4 -4.47 -2.91 7.64
C GLU A 4 -4.39 -1.93 6.47
N VAL A 5 -4.17 -0.66 6.81
CA VAL A 5 -3.93 0.40 5.84
C VAL A 5 -2.43 0.69 5.87
N LEU A 6 -1.77 0.43 4.76
CA LEU A 6 -0.36 0.71 4.56
C LEU A 6 -0.25 2.09 3.91
N GLU A 7 0.41 3.03 4.56
CA GLU A 7 0.58 4.41 4.08
C GLU A 7 2.05 4.81 4.13
N PHE A 8 2.56 5.32 3.01
CA PHE A 8 3.95 5.71 2.84
C PHE A 8 4.07 6.94 1.92
N ASP A 9 5.12 7.73 2.12
CA ASP A 9 5.44 8.89 1.26
C ASP A 9 6.15 8.48 -0.06
N SER A 10 6.32 7.18 -0.28
CA SER A 10 7.06 6.59 -1.41
C SER A 10 6.35 5.34 -1.92
N TYR A 11 6.05 5.33 -3.21
CA TYR A 11 5.41 4.16 -3.85
C TYR A 11 6.29 2.91 -3.81
N PHE A 12 7.62 3.08 -3.80
CA PHE A 12 8.56 1.95 -3.67
C PHE A 12 8.44 1.27 -2.30
N ASP A 13 8.30 2.06 -1.24
CA ASP A 13 8.16 1.53 0.12
C ASP A 13 6.79 0.86 0.30
N LEU A 14 5.74 1.45 -0.25
CA LEU A 14 4.41 0.84 -0.29
C LEU A 14 4.44 -0.49 -1.04
N GLU A 15 5.02 -0.54 -2.25
CA GLU A 15 5.12 -1.76 -3.05
C GLU A 15 5.84 -2.87 -2.27
N LYS A 16 6.99 -2.55 -1.67
CA LYS A 16 7.74 -3.50 -0.85
C LYS A 16 6.86 -4.05 0.28
N LYS A 17 6.14 -3.19 1.00
CA LYS A 17 5.34 -3.60 2.15
C LYS A 17 4.10 -4.41 1.77
N VAL A 18 3.42 -4.03 0.68
CA VAL A 18 2.31 -4.80 0.11
C VAL A 18 2.81 -6.20 -0.26
N ASN A 19 3.94 -6.32 -0.97
CA ASN A 19 4.50 -7.60 -1.36
C ASN A 19 4.90 -8.48 -0.16
N GLU A 20 5.42 -7.90 0.93
CA GLU A 20 5.65 -8.63 2.19
C GLU A 20 4.37 -9.20 2.78
N LYS A 21 3.28 -8.41 2.82
CA LYS A 21 1.98 -8.86 3.34
C LYS A 21 1.34 -9.94 2.46
N LEU A 22 1.43 -9.79 1.14
CA LEU A 22 0.96 -10.81 0.19
C LEU A 22 1.66 -12.16 0.41
N LYS A 23 2.99 -12.15 0.67
CA LYS A 23 3.76 -13.36 1.04
C LYS A 23 3.32 -13.97 2.36
N GLN A 24 2.74 -13.19 3.28
CA GLN A 24 2.19 -13.64 4.55
C GLN A 24 0.74 -14.18 4.42
N GLY A 25 0.20 -14.23 3.20
CA GLY A 25 -1.17 -14.74 2.94
C GLY A 25 -2.26 -13.67 2.98
N TRP A 26 -1.91 -12.41 3.21
CA TRP A 26 -2.85 -11.30 3.11
C TRP A 26 -3.20 -11.04 1.65
N LYS A 27 -4.31 -10.35 1.41
CA LYS A 27 -4.78 -9.96 0.08
C LYS A 27 -5.00 -8.46 0.00
N LEU A 28 -4.80 -7.89 -1.19
CA LEU A 28 -5.22 -6.52 -1.48
C LEU A 28 -6.75 -6.44 -1.40
N GLN A 29 -7.23 -5.47 -0.64
CA GLN A 29 -8.64 -5.14 -0.52
C GLN A 29 -8.91 -3.89 -1.35
N GLY A 30 -9.26 -4.09 -2.62
CA GLY A 30 -9.42 -3.00 -3.60
C GLY A 30 -8.11 -2.67 -4.31
N GLY A 31 -7.94 -1.38 -4.65
CA GLY A 31 -6.77 -0.88 -5.38
C GLY A 31 -5.74 -0.19 -4.50
N VAL A 32 -4.70 0.34 -5.15
CA VAL A 32 -3.69 1.22 -4.56
C VAL A 32 -4.06 2.66 -4.88
N SER A 33 -3.89 3.57 -3.91
CA SER A 33 -4.04 5.01 -4.09
C SER A 33 -2.68 5.68 -4.10
N ILE A 34 -2.42 6.57 -5.05
CA ILE A 34 -1.20 7.39 -5.10
C ILE A 34 -1.63 8.84 -5.34
N THR A 35 -1.22 9.74 -4.46
CA THR A 35 -1.41 11.18 -4.60
C THR A 35 -0.06 11.83 -4.86
N SER A 36 0.04 12.54 -5.98
CA SER A 36 1.23 13.29 -6.38
C SER A 36 0.91 14.74 -6.71
N HIS A 37 1.89 15.62 -6.53
CA HIS A 37 1.88 16.99 -7.02
C HIS A 37 3.17 17.19 -7.83
N GLY A 38 3.03 17.30 -9.15
CA GLY A 38 4.19 17.24 -10.06
C GLY A 38 4.88 15.87 -9.98
N MET A 39 6.20 15.88 -9.77
CA MET A 39 7.02 14.67 -9.62
C MET A 39 7.11 14.16 -8.17
N SER A 40 6.54 14.89 -7.21
CA SER A 40 6.58 14.51 -5.80
C SER A 40 5.36 13.69 -5.43
N ILE A 41 5.58 12.54 -4.79
CA ILE A 41 4.53 11.71 -4.19
C ILE A 41 4.40 12.14 -2.73
N TYR A 42 3.16 12.38 -2.32
CA TYR A 42 2.83 12.86 -0.96
C TYR A 42 2.16 11.78 -0.14
N CYS A 43 1.52 10.84 -0.81
CA CYS A 43 0.85 9.73 -0.16
C CYS A 43 0.74 8.59 -1.17
N SER A 44 1.13 7.41 -0.73
CA SER A 44 0.88 6.15 -1.40
C SER A 44 0.26 5.22 -0.37
N GLN A 45 -0.91 4.67 -0.67
CA GLN A 45 -1.68 3.89 0.29
C GLN A 45 -2.29 2.63 -0.33
N ALA A 46 -2.34 1.55 0.44
CA ALA A 46 -3.05 0.32 0.08
C ALA A 46 -3.74 -0.29 1.29
N MET A 47 -4.91 -0.89 1.09
CA MET A 47 -5.58 -1.69 2.10
C MET A 47 -5.30 -3.17 1.86
N VAL A 48 -4.89 -3.89 2.91
CA VAL A 48 -4.71 -5.35 2.89
C VAL A 48 -5.57 -6.01 3.95
N LYS A 49 -5.91 -7.28 3.73
CA LYS A 49 -6.81 -8.07 4.60
C LYS A 49 -6.35 -9.52 4.72
N ASP A 50 -6.54 -10.13 5.89
CA ASP A 50 -6.32 -11.57 6.14
C ASP A 50 -7.49 -12.47 5.74
#